data_AF-A0A7T8KBS2-F1
#
_entry.id   AF-A0A7T8KBS2-F1
#
_cell.length_a   1.000
_cell.length_b   1.000
_cell.length_c   1.000
_cell.angle_alpha   90.00
_cell.angle_beta   90.00
_cell.angle_gamma   90.00
#
_symmetry.space_group_name_H-M   'P 1'
#
loop_
_entity.id
_entity.type
_entity.pdbx_description
1 polymer ?
#
loop_
_entity_poly.entity_id
_entity_poly.type
_entity_poly.pdbx_seq_one_letter_code
_entity_poly.pdbx_strand_id
1 'polypeptide(L)' 'MVWVGVTSDGKKAPIIFVEEGVKIDQAVYLHLLSEEVIPWVQREYLTALLLFQ' A
#
# COMPACT_ATOMS: atom_id res chain seq x y z
N MET A 1 -13.47 5.86 2.06
CA MET A 1 -12.61 5.23 3.12
C MET A 1 -11.16 5.61 2.84
N VAL A 2 -10.24 5.46 3.78
CA VAL A 2 -8.82 5.76 3.54
C VAL A 2 -7.98 4.54 3.90
N TRP A 3 -7.01 4.22 3.05
CA TRP A 3 -5.98 3.24 3.34
C TRP A 3 -4.67 3.96 3.68
N VAL A 4 -4.00 3.48 4.72
CA VAL A 4 -2.69 3.97 5.17
C VAL A 4 -1.82 2.79 5.56
N GLY A 5 -0.52 2.91 5.32
CA GLY A 5 0.49 1.93 5.71
C GLY A 5 1.65 2.61 6.44
N VAL A 6 2.17 1.93 7.46
CA VAL A 6 3.42 2.32 8.13
C VAL A 6 4.32 1.09 8.18
N THR A 7 5.60 1.31 7.89
CA THR A 7 6.64 0.27 7.91
C THR A 7 7.29 0.23 9.30
N SER A 8 7.96 -0.89 9.63
CA SER A 8 8.54 -1.11 10.96
C SER A 8 9.70 -0.17 11.30
N ASP A 9 10.36 0.39 10.29
CA ASP A 9 11.38 1.45 10.42
C ASP A 9 10.76 2.86 10.45
N GLY A 10 9.43 2.96 10.44
CA GLY A 10 8.68 4.20 10.64
C GLY A 10 8.36 4.98 9.36
N LYS A 11 8.73 4.51 8.16
CA LYS A 11 8.30 5.21 6.94
C LYS A 11 6.81 5.01 6.69
N LYS A 12 6.20 6.06 6.13
CA LYS A 12 4.75 6.12 5.89
C LYS A 12 4.49 5.95 4.40
N ALA A 13 3.62 5.01 4.06
CA ALA A 13 3.11 4.86 2.70
C ALA A 13 2.24 6.08 2.32
N PRO A 14 2.05 6.35 1.02
CA PRO A 14 1.09 7.33 0.55
C PRO A 14 -0.29 7.06 1.14
N ILE A 15 -1.01 8.14 1.45
CA ILE A 15 -2.41 8.04 1.85
C ILE A 15 -3.22 7.77 0.58
N ILE A 16 -3.96 6.66 0.56
CA ILE A 16 -4.77 6.26 -0.60
C ILE A 16 -6.24 6.46 -0.25
N PHE A 17 -6.92 7.28 -1.04
CA PHE A 17 -8.35 7.49 -0.90
C PHE A 17 -9.11 6.40 -1.66
N VAL A 18 -9.93 5.66 -0.92
CA VAL A 18 -10.81 4.63 -1.46
C VAL A 18 -12.16 5.26 -1.73
N GLU A 19 -12.62 5.14 -2.98
CA GLU A 19 -13.90 5.67 -3.45
C GLU A 19 -15.07 5.23 -2.56
N GLU A 20 -16.06 6.11 -2.44
CA GLU A 20 -17.23 5.85 -1.62
C GLU A 20 -18.02 4.62 -2.12
N GLY A 21 -18.49 3.79 -1.18
CA GLY A 21 -19.20 2.55 -1.50
C GLY A 21 -18.31 1.37 -1.91
N VAL A 22 -17.03 1.59 -2.21
CA VAL A 22 -16.08 0.51 -2.51
C VAL A 22 -15.68 -0.22 -1.22
N LYS A 23 -15.94 -1.53 -1.19
CA LYS A 23 -15.43 -2.43 -0.16
C LYS A 23 -14.07 -2.96 -0.58
N ILE A 24 -13.12 -2.97 0.36
CA ILE A 24 -11.81 -3.59 0.15
C ILE A 24 -11.99 -5.09 0.35
N ASP A 25 -12.07 -5.83 -0.74
CA ASP A 25 -11.89 -7.29 -0.77
C ASP A 25 -10.48 -7.64 -1.25
N GLN A 26 -10.21 -8.93 -1.44
CA GLN A 26 -8.89 -9.39 -1.90
C GLN A 26 -8.49 -8.80 -3.25
N ALA A 27 -9.40 -8.70 -4.22
CA ALA A 27 -9.08 -8.21 -5.55
C ALA A 27 -8.77 -6.71 -5.54
N VAL A 28 -9.62 -5.93 -4.86
CA VAL A 28 -9.42 -4.49 -4.70
C VAL A 28 -8.14 -4.21 -3.91
N TYR A 29 -7.86 -5.00 -2.87
CA TYR A 29 -6.66 -4.85 -2.06
C TYR A 29 -5.38 -5.13 -2.86
N LEU A 30 -5.33 -6.23 -3.59
CA LEU A 30 -4.17 -6.58 -4.43
C LEU A 30 -3.91 -5.54 -5.51
N HIS A 31 -4.97 -5.00 -6.12
CA HIS A 31 -4.86 -3.93 -7.11
C HIS A 31 -4.32 -2.64 -6.49
N LEU A 32 -4.83 -2.24 -5.31
CA LEU A 32 -4.31 -1.09 -4.56
C LEU A 32 -2.82 -1.27 -4.24
N LEU A 33 -2.41 -2.46 -3.81
CA LEU A 33 -1.01 -2.75 -3.54
C LEU A 33 -0.15 -2.64 -4.80
N SER A 34 -0.61 -3.18 -5.94
CA SER A 34 0.18 -3.18 -7.17
C SER A 34 0.37 -1.79 -7.77
N GLU A 35 -0.67 -0.95 -7.75
CA GLU A 35 -0.63 0.37 -8.38
C GLU A 35 0.07 1.42 -7.51
N GLU A 36 -0.18 1.39 -6.20
CA GLU A 36 0.25 2.49 -5.34
C GLU A 36 1.40 2.10 -4.41
N VAL A 37 1.30 0.94 -3.77
CA VAL A 37 2.20 0.56 -2.66
C VAL A 37 3.51 -0.01 -3.19
N ILE A 38 3.47 -0.95 -4.14
CA ILE A 38 4.68 -1.57 -4.70
C ILE A 38 5.60 -0.52 -5.34
N PRO A 39 5.12 0.40 -6.19
CA PRO A 39 5.98 1.42 -6.78
C PRO A 39 6.55 2.37 -5.73
N TRP A 40 5.77 2.73 -4.71
CA TRP A 40 6.28 3.51 -3.58
C TRP A 40 7.42 2.78 -2.86
N VAL A 41 7.24 1.51 -2.55
CA VAL A 41 8.27 0.73 -1.87
C VAL A 41 9.54 0.60 -2.72
N GLN A 42 9.41 0.33 -4.02
CA GLN A 42 10.56 0.24 -4.92
C GLN A 42 11.40 1.51 -4.92
N ARG A 43 10.76 2.69 -4.83
CA ARG A 43 11.45 3.98 -4.69
C ARG A 43 12.14 4.13 -3.33
N GLU A 44 11.45 3.74 -2.25
CA GLU A 44 11.92 3.98 -0.88
C GLU A 44 12.96 2.97 -0.37
N TYR A 45 12.98 1.75 -0.92
CA TYR A 45 13.70 0.62 -0.34
C TYR A 45 14.59 -0.16 -1.33
N LEU A 46 14.82 0.35 -2.55
CA LEU A 46 15.78 -0.16 -3.54
C LEU A 46 16.12 -1.67 -3.38
N THR A 47 15.23 -2.53 -3.85
CA THR A 47 15.38 -4.00 -3.86
C THR A 47 15.29 -4.72 -2.50
N ALA A 48 14.73 -4.11 -1.45
CA ALA A 48 14.46 -4.83 -0.20
C ALA A 48 13.34 -5.88 -0.35
N LEU A 49 13.51 -7.04 0.29
CA LEU A 49 12.45 -8.04 0.45
C LEU A 49 11.36 -7.49 1.39
N LEU A 50 10.11 -7.51 0.95
CA LEU A 50 8.97 -7.05 1.75
C LEU A 50 8.16 -8.23 2.25
N LEU A 51 7.79 -8.14 3.52
CA LEU A 51 6.84 -9.04 4.16
C LEU A 51 5.64 -8.22 4.59
N PHE A 52 4.50 -8.51 3.97
CA PHE A 52 3.21 -8.01 4.45
C PHE A 52 2.74 -8.98 5.54
N GLN A 53 2.59 -8.47 6.76
CA GLN A 53 2.09 -9.21 7.92
C GLN A 53 0.58 -9.01 8.09
#